data_AF-V2WFD8-F1
#
_entry.id   AF-V2WFD8-F1
#
_cell.length_a   1.000
_cell.length_b   1.000
_cell.length_c   1.000
_cell.angle_alpha   90.00
_cell.angle_beta   90.00
_cell.angle_gamma   90.00
#
_symmetry.space_group_name_H-M   'P 1'
#
loop_
_entity.id
_entity.type
_entity.pdbx_description
1 polymer ?
#
loop_
_entity_poly.entity_id
_entity_poly.type
_entity_poly.pdbx_seq_one_letter_code
_entity_poly.pdbx_strand_id
1 'polypeptide(L)'
;MGYHPRVFPTVFEQTDILLVEEWLQELKRVREETTSLLELARQKMLRREKRELEVYNIGQKVWLEGKNLAIGYPTKKLAPKREGLFRILKVLGPVTYWLKLPHQWKIHPVFHTALLTPFKETEAHGPSFTEPPPDLIEGFEEYEVEAIMGHRPKKQP
;
A
#
# COMPACT_ATOMS: atom_id res chain seq x y z
N MET A 1 -6.65 24.09 31.31
CA MET A 1 -6.10 23.49 32.54
C MET A 1 -5.56 22.11 32.20
N GLY A 2 -4.25 21.90 32.26
CA GLY A 2 -3.62 20.62 31.90
C GLY A 2 -3.24 19.82 33.15
N TYR A 3 -3.61 18.54 33.19
CA TYR A 3 -3.21 17.63 34.26
C TYR A 3 -1.74 17.20 34.05
N HIS A 4 -0.90 17.44 35.05
CA HIS A 4 0.47 16.94 35.06
C HIS A 4 0.50 15.65 35.88
N PRO A 5 0.69 14.47 35.26
CA PRO A 5 0.74 13.22 35.99
C PRO A 5 1.93 13.24 36.94
N ARG A 6 1.69 12.90 38.21
CA ARG A 6 2.77 12.68 39.18
C ARG A 6 3.49 11.40 38.78
N VAL A 7 4.77 11.54 38.43
CA VAL A 7 5.64 10.38 38.19
C VAL A 7 5.89 9.69 39.52
N PHE A 8 5.63 8.39 39.59
CA PHE A 8 6.04 7.59 40.75
C PHE A 8 7.57 7.60 40.84
N PRO A 9 8.14 7.72 42.05
CA PRO A 9 9.59 7.71 42.24
C PRO A 9 10.20 6.43 41.66
N THR A 10 11.37 6.56 41.03
CA THR A 10 12.06 5.44 40.37
C THR A 10 12.78 4.54 41.39
N VAL A 11 12.99 5.05 42.60
CA VAL A 11 13.59 4.34 43.73
C VAL A 11 12.58 4.30 44.85
N PHE A 12 12.26 3.10 45.32
CA PHE A 12 11.44 2.86 46.49
C PHE A 12 12.36 2.44 47.63
N GLU A 13 12.14 2.98 48.83
CA GLU A 13 12.82 2.51 50.04
C GLU A 13 12.45 1.05 50.30
N GLN A 14 13.37 0.27 50.86
CA GLN A 14 13.07 -1.12 51.24
C GLN A 14 11.99 -1.13 52.33
N THR A 15 10.95 -1.92 52.11
CA THR A 15 9.85 -2.09 53.06
C THR A 15 9.83 -3.50 53.62
N ASP A 16 9.59 -3.63 54.93
CA ASP A 16 9.52 -4.93 55.62
C ASP A 16 8.23 -5.72 55.31
N ILE A 17 7.33 -5.15 54.50
CA ILE A 17 6.05 -5.76 54.14
C ILE A 17 6.23 -6.58 52.87
N LEU A 18 6.20 -7.91 53.00
CA LEU A 18 6.38 -8.86 51.90
C LEU A 18 5.47 -8.58 50.69
N LEU A 19 4.19 -8.30 50.94
CA LEU A 19 3.20 -7.99 49.89
C LEU A 19 3.57 -6.73 49.07
N VAL A 20 4.15 -5.73 49.74
CA VAL A 20 4.55 -4.47 49.08
C VAL A 20 5.78 -4.72 48.21
N GLU A 21 6.74 -5.50 48.70
CA GLU A 21 7.95 -5.84 47.94
C GLU A 21 7.61 -6.68 46.69
N GLU A 22 6.73 -7.69 46.82
CA GLU A 22 6.24 -8.47 45.68
C GLU A 22 5.56 -7.58 44.62
N TRP A 23 4.73 -6.63 45.06
CA TRP A 23 4.05 -5.71 44.15
C TRP A 23 5.02 -4.73 43.47
N LEU A 24 6.03 -4.24 44.19
CA LEU A 24 7.08 -3.39 43.64
C LEU A 24 7.94 -4.15 42.61
N GLN A 25 8.24 -5.42 42.85
CA GLN A 25 8.96 -6.27 41.90
C GLN A 25 8.14 -6.49 40.63
N GLU A 26 6.84 -6.78 40.76
CA GLU A 26 5.96 -6.94 39.61
C GLU A 26 5.85 -5.64 38.79
N LEU A 27 5.72 -4.48 39.46
CA LEU A 27 5.71 -3.18 38.79
C LEU A 27 7.01 -2.88 38.05
N LYS A 28 8.17 -3.22 38.64
CA LYS A 28 9.48 -3.11 37.97
C LYS A 28 9.53 -3.98 36.72
N ARG A 29 9.11 -5.25 36.84
CA ARG A 29 9.08 -6.20 35.73
C ARG A 29 8.19 -5.72 34.58
N VAL A 30 6.95 -5.33 34.87
CA VAL A 30 6.02 -4.81 33.85
C VAL A 30 6.59 -3.57 33.17
N ARG A 31 7.26 -2.70 33.92
CA ARG A 31 7.91 -1.49 33.35
C ARG A 31 9.07 -1.87 32.42
N GLU A 32 9.94 -2.80 32.82
CA GLU A 32 11.04 -3.30 31.98
C GLU A 32 10.51 -3.94 30.69
N GLU A 33 9.50 -4.80 30.80
CA GLU A 33 8.84 -5.41 29.64
C GLU A 33 8.24 -4.34 28.72
N THR A 34 7.49 -3.39 29.27
CA THR A 34 6.87 -2.30 28.50
C THR A 34 7.92 -1.43 27.80
N THR A 35 9.01 -1.06 28.49
CA THR A 35 10.10 -0.28 27.88
C THR A 35 10.80 -1.03 26.77
N SER A 36 11.04 -2.34 26.94
CA SER A 36 11.62 -3.17 25.88
C SER A 36 10.72 -3.27 24.64
N LEU A 37 9.40 -3.40 24.83
CA LEU A 37 8.42 -3.43 23.74
C LEU A 37 8.33 -2.09 23.02
N LEU A 38 8.37 -0.97 23.75
CA LEU A 38 8.42 0.37 23.16
C LEU A 38 9.68 0.57 22.31
N GLU A 39 10.83 0.10 22.79
CA GLU A 39 12.09 0.17 22.05
C GLU A 39 12.03 -0.68 20.76
N LEU A 40 11.47 -1.89 20.83
CA LEU A 40 11.24 -2.74 19.65
C LEU A 40 10.28 -2.09 18.66
N ALA A 41 9.20 -1.47 19.13
CA ALA A 41 8.27 -0.73 18.29
C ALA A 41 8.95 0.45 17.59
N ARG A 42 9.77 1.21 18.33
CA ARG A 42 10.58 2.31 17.79
C ARG A 42 11.53 1.82 16.70
N GLN A 43 12.25 0.73 16.93
CA GLN A 43 13.15 0.14 15.94
C GLN A 43 12.40 -0.32 14.69
N LYS A 44 11.22 -0.93 14.83
CA LYS A 44 10.37 -1.30 13.68
C LYS A 44 9.91 -0.08 12.87
N MET A 45 9.56 1.02 13.53
CA MET A 45 9.18 2.27 12.85
C MET A 45 10.36 2.84 12.04
N LEU A 46 11.54 2.95 12.65
CA LEU A 46 12.75 3.44 11.98
C LEU A 46 13.13 2.58 10.77
N ARG A 47 13.01 1.25 10.88
CA ARG A 47 13.25 0.33 9.75
C ARG A 47 12.24 0.52 8.62
N ARG A 48 10.98 0.83 8.93
CA ARG A 48 9.93 1.09 7.93
C ARG A 48 10.18 2.40 7.19
N GLU A 49 10.62 3.43 7.91
CA GLU A 49 10.97 4.74 7.34
C GLU A 49 12.23 4.65 6.45
N LYS A 50 13.21 3.84 6.83
CA LYS A 50 14.41 3.56 6.03
C LYS A 50 14.20 2.59 4.87
N ARG A 51 12.97 2.25 4.48
CA ARG A 51 12.77 1.47 3.26
C ARG A 51 13.38 2.25 2.10
N GLU A 52 14.38 1.66 1.46
CA GLU A 52 15.00 2.25 0.28
C GLU A 52 13.90 2.54 -0.73
N LEU A 53 13.81 3.81 -1.11
CA LEU A 53 12.87 4.25 -2.12
C LEU A 53 13.36 3.66 -3.44
N GLU A 54 12.55 2.79 -4.04
CA GLU A 54 12.86 2.25 -5.36
C GLU A 54 13.00 3.42 -6.34
N VAL A 55 14.19 3.53 -6.94
CA VAL A 55 14.48 4.53 -7.96
C VAL A 55 14.04 3.97 -9.30
N TYR A 56 13.23 4.74 -10.01
CA TYR A 56 12.73 4.34 -11.32
C TYR A 56 13.34 5.18 -12.43
N ASN A 57 13.53 4.56 -13.59
CA ASN A 57 14.06 5.23 -14.78
C ASN A 57 12.94 5.67 -15.73
N ILE A 58 13.20 6.72 -16.49
CA ILE A 58 12.31 7.15 -17.58
C ILE A 58 12.18 6.00 -18.59
N GLY A 59 10.96 5.72 -19.03
CA GLY A 59 10.63 4.64 -19.96
C GLY A 59 10.36 3.27 -19.30
N GLN A 60 10.67 3.12 -18.00
CA GLN A 60 10.37 1.89 -17.26
C GLN A 60 8.85 1.66 -17.16
N LYS A 61 8.43 0.40 -17.33
CA LYS A 61 7.05 -0.03 -17.11
C LYS A 61 6.82 -0.30 -15.62
N VAL A 62 5.76 0.28 -15.08
CA VAL A 62 5.37 0.13 -13.67
C VAL A 62 3.87 -0.13 -13.57
N TRP A 63 3.50 -0.92 -12.58
CA TRP A 63 2.13 -1.06 -12.12
C TRP A 63 1.76 0.10 -11.20
N LEU A 64 0.52 0.57 -11.27
CA LEU A 64 -0.02 1.58 -10.37
C LEU A 64 -1.01 0.93 -9.38
N GLU A 65 -0.88 1.19 -8.08
CA GLU A 65 -1.85 0.70 -7.10
C GLU A 65 -3.21 1.40 -7.21
N GLY A 66 -4.29 0.62 -7.32
CA GLY A 66 -5.67 1.12 -7.47
C GLY A 66 -6.33 1.63 -6.19
N LYS A 67 -5.66 1.60 -5.03
CA LYS A 67 -6.26 1.90 -3.70
C LYS A 67 -6.93 3.28 -3.62
N ASN A 68 -6.37 4.25 -4.32
CA ASN A 68 -6.78 5.65 -4.27
C ASN A 68 -7.39 6.13 -5.60
N LEU A 69 -7.60 5.23 -6.55
CA LEU A 69 -8.11 5.58 -7.86
C LEU A 69 -9.63 5.43 -7.87
N ALA A 70 -10.33 6.52 -8.16
CA ALA A 70 -11.77 6.50 -8.40
C ALA A 70 -12.02 6.08 -9.86
N ILE A 71 -11.68 4.83 -10.17
CA ILE A 71 -11.97 4.22 -11.47
C ILE A 71 -13.39 3.66 -11.41
N GLY A 72 -14.11 3.68 -12.54
CA GLY A 72 -15.54 3.36 -12.68
C GLY A 72 -15.96 1.92 -12.33
N TYR A 73 -15.17 1.20 -11.56
CA TYR A 73 -15.50 -0.14 -11.11
C TYR A 73 -16.79 -0.15 -10.28
N PRO A 74 -17.70 -1.11 -10.51
CA PRO A 74 -18.97 -1.19 -9.81
C PRO A 74 -18.79 -1.43 -8.30
N THR A 75 -17.74 -2.17 -7.90
CA THR A 75 -17.36 -2.33 -6.48
C THR A 75 -15.85 -2.44 -6.32
N LYS A 76 -15.33 -1.92 -5.20
CA LYS A 76 -13.90 -2.02 -4.83
C LYS A 76 -13.37 -3.45 -4.69
N LYS A 77 -14.25 -4.44 -4.51
CA LYS A 77 -13.87 -5.85 -4.38
C LYS A 77 -13.57 -6.49 -5.75
N LEU A 78 -14.22 -6.01 -6.80
CA LEU A 78 -14.04 -6.49 -8.17
C LEU A 78 -13.02 -5.66 -8.95
N ALA A 79 -12.68 -4.47 -8.46
CA ALA A 79 -11.59 -3.67 -9.01
C ALA A 79 -10.24 -4.41 -8.89
N PRO A 80 -9.40 -4.38 -9.93
CA PRO A 80 -8.06 -4.92 -9.85
C PRO A 80 -7.26 -4.15 -8.78
N LYS A 81 -6.38 -4.87 -8.08
CA LYS A 81 -5.54 -4.25 -7.03
C LYS A 81 -4.48 -3.32 -7.61
N ARG A 82 -4.04 -3.62 -8.83
CA ARG A 82 -3.03 -2.89 -9.57
C ARG A 82 -3.51 -2.70 -10.99
N GLU A 83 -3.40 -1.49 -11.45
CA GLU A 83 -3.78 -1.05 -12.77
C GLU A 83 -2.56 -1.01 -13.67
N GLY A 84 -2.75 -1.51 -14.89
CA GLY A 84 -1.97 -1.21 -16.10
C GLY A 84 -0.43 -1.26 -16.04
N LEU A 85 0.18 -1.50 -17.20
CA LEU A 85 1.60 -1.24 -17.38
C LEU A 85 1.80 0.18 -17.88
N PHE A 86 1.95 1.11 -16.95
CA PHE A 86 2.20 2.51 -17.29
C PHE A 86 3.70 2.77 -17.48
N ARG A 87 4.03 3.63 -18.44
CA ARG A 87 5.41 4.05 -18.66
C ARG A 87 5.68 5.34 -17.90
N ILE A 88 6.84 5.42 -17.25
CA ILE A 88 7.31 6.66 -16.63
C ILE A 88 7.79 7.60 -17.73
N LEU A 89 7.21 8.80 -17.80
CA LEU A 89 7.58 9.84 -18.75
C LEU A 89 8.64 10.78 -18.19
N LYS A 90 8.55 11.11 -16.90
CA LYS A 90 9.45 12.06 -16.25
C LYS A 90 9.59 11.76 -14.76
N VAL A 91 10.79 11.99 -14.23
CA VAL A 91 11.06 12.02 -12.79
C VAL A 91 10.94 13.48 -12.33
N LEU A 92 9.98 13.76 -11.45
CA LEU A 92 9.75 15.11 -10.92
C LEU A 92 10.52 15.37 -9.62
N GLY A 93 10.81 14.30 -8.87
CA GLY A 93 11.62 14.35 -7.66
C GLY A 93 12.00 12.95 -7.20
N PRO A 94 12.69 12.82 -6.05
CA PRO A 94 13.17 11.53 -5.53
C PRO A 94 12.06 10.49 -5.35
N VAL A 95 10.85 10.96 -5.00
CA VAL A 95 9.69 10.12 -4.71
C VAL A 95 8.53 10.30 -5.67
N THR A 96 8.64 11.17 -6.68
CA THR A 96 7.50 11.62 -7.48
C THR A 96 7.77 11.46 -8.96
N TYR A 97 6.88 10.73 -9.64
CA TYR A 97 7.05 10.30 -11.03
C TYR A 97 5.79 10.64 -11.84
N TRP A 98 6.00 11.06 -13.09
CA TRP A 98 4.94 11.31 -14.06
C TRP A 98 4.76 10.08 -14.93
N LEU A 99 3.55 9.51 -14.94
CA LEU A 99 3.17 8.36 -15.75
C LEU A 99 2.42 8.76 -17.04
N LYS A 100 2.58 7.94 -18.09
CA LYS A 100 1.72 7.99 -19.27
C LYS A 100 0.39 7.30 -18.97
N LEU A 101 -0.59 8.06 -18.50
CA LEU A 101 -1.96 7.56 -18.31
C LEU A 101 -2.79 7.67 -19.60
N PRO A 102 -3.84 6.85 -19.76
CA PRO A 102 -4.86 7.03 -20.79
C PRO A 102 -5.55 8.38 -20.64
N HIS A 103 -5.88 9.05 -21.75
CA HIS A 103 -6.51 10.38 -21.72
C HIS A 103 -7.88 10.38 -21.05
N GLN A 104 -8.58 9.25 -21.08
CA GLN A 104 -9.90 9.05 -20.47
C GLN A 104 -9.85 9.16 -18.94
N TRP A 105 -8.70 8.84 -18.34
CA TRP A 105 -8.52 8.94 -16.91
C TRP A 105 -8.36 10.41 -16.55
N LYS A 106 -9.42 11.00 -15.98
CA LYS A 106 -9.43 12.37 -15.44
C LYS A 106 -8.65 12.46 -14.12
N ILE A 107 -7.50 11.78 -14.05
CA ILE A 107 -6.64 11.63 -12.88
C ILE A 107 -5.33 12.36 -13.17
N HIS A 108 -4.81 13.08 -12.18
CA HIS A 108 -3.53 13.75 -12.33
C HIS A 108 -2.40 12.70 -12.48
N PRO A 109 -1.58 12.75 -13.54
CA PRO A 109 -0.64 11.67 -13.89
C PRO A 109 0.64 11.61 -13.04
N VAL A 110 0.63 12.21 -11.85
CA VAL A 110 1.80 12.32 -10.96
C VAL A 110 1.58 11.49 -9.71
N PHE A 111 2.48 10.54 -9.45
CA PHE A 111 2.34 9.56 -8.38
C PHE A 111 3.59 9.42 -7.52
N HIS A 112 3.38 9.03 -6.27
CA HIS A 112 4.43 8.72 -5.31
C HIS A 112 4.96 7.29 -5.52
N THR A 113 6.26 7.05 -5.29
CA THR A 113 6.93 5.73 -5.47
C THR A 113 6.23 4.58 -4.77
N ALA A 114 5.67 4.83 -3.58
CA ALA A 114 4.94 3.84 -2.80
C ALA A 114 3.69 3.26 -3.49
N LEU A 115 3.14 3.96 -4.50
CA LEU A 115 2.01 3.50 -5.31
C LEU A 115 2.47 2.82 -6.59
N LEU A 116 3.77 2.81 -6.88
CA LEU A 116 4.35 2.20 -8.06
C LEU A 116 4.95 0.85 -7.69
N THR A 117 4.88 -0.10 -8.60
CA THR A 117 5.60 -1.37 -8.48
C THR A 117 6.27 -1.69 -9.82
N PRO A 118 7.58 -2.02 -9.84
CA PRO A 118 8.28 -2.32 -11.07
C PRO A 118 7.68 -3.55 -11.73
N PHE A 119 7.46 -3.47 -13.03
CA PHE A 119 7.09 -4.64 -13.81
C PHE A 119 8.30 -5.56 -13.99
N LYS A 120 8.12 -6.86 -13.71
CA LYS A 120 9.13 -7.91 -13.95
C LYS A 120 8.48 -9.02 -14.75
N GLU A 121 9.00 -9.26 -15.95
CA GLU A 121 8.59 -10.40 -16.76
C GLU A 121 9.21 -11.66 -16.12
N THR A 122 8.36 -12.61 -15.72
CA THR A 122 8.80 -13.89 -15.16
C THR A 122 8.36 -14.99 -16.11
N GLU A 123 9.25 -15.92 -16.45
CA GLU A 123 8.98 -17.03 -17.38
C GLU A 123 7.74 -17.86 -16.98
N ALA A 124 7.44 -17.93 -15.68
CA ALA A 124 6.30 -18.64 -15.11
C ALA A 124 4.92 -18.08 -15.49
N HIS A 125 4.84 -16.81 -15.92
CA HIS A 125 3.56 -16.12 -16.18
C HIS A 125 3.23 -15.98 -17.68
N GLY A 126 4.03 -16.55 -18.57
CA GLY A 126 3.82 -16.46 -20.02
C GLY A 126 3.98 -15.04 -20.58
N PRO A 127 3.78 -14.84 -21.90
CA PRO A 127 3.79 -13.50 -22.48
C PRO A 127 2.70 -12.64 -21.86
N SER A 128 3.07 -11.43 -21.42
CA SER A 128 2.16 -10.48 -20.79
C SER A 128 1.02 -10.18 -21.76
N PHE A 129 -0.23 -10.52 -21.40
CA PHE A 129 -1.40 -10.05 -22.13
C PHE A 129 -1.40 -8.52 -22.09
N THR A 130 -0.95 -7.89 -23.17
CA THR A 130 -1.11 -6.46 -23.42
C THR A 130 -2.53 -6.23 -23.91
N GLU A 131 -3.51 -6.49 -23.05
CA GLU A 131 -4.84 -5.94 -23.31
C GLU A 131 -4.69 -4.41 -23.31
N PRO A 132 -5.16 -3.72 -24.37
CA PRO A 132 -5.22 -2.27 -24.32
C PRO A 132 -6.06 -1.87 -23.10
N PRO A 133 -5.72 -0.77 -22.41
CA PRO A 133 -6.53 -0.30 -21.29
C PRO A 133 -7.98 -0.14 -21.78
N PRO A 134 -8.97 -0.67 -21.04
CA PRO A 134 -10.36 -0.66 -21.47
C PRO A 134 -10.85 0.77 -21.68
N ASP A 135 -11.68 0.97 -22.71
CA ASP A 135 -12.30 2.26 -22.97
C ASP A 135 -13.38 2.51 -21.93
N LEU A 136 -13.35 3.69 -21.31
CA LEU A 136 -14.38 4.12 -20.37
C LEU A 136 -15.46 4.94 -21.09
N ILE A 137 -16.50 4.29 -21.58
CA ILE A 137 -17.70 4.92 -22.16
C ILE A 137 -18.79 4.93 -21.09
N GLU A 138 -19.37 6.10 -20.80
CA GLU A 138 -20.43 6.29 -19.79
C GLU A 138 -20.13 5.77 -18.36
N GLY A 139 -18.84 5.55 -18.04
CA GLY A 139 -18.40 5.07 -16.73
C GLY A 139 -18.28 3.55 -16.60
N PHE A 140 -18.45 2.79 -17.69
CA PHE A 140 -18.26 1.34 -17.73
C PHE A 140 -17.06 0.96 -18.60
N GLU A 141 -16.43 -0.16 -18.27
CA GLU A 141 -15.34 -0.75 -19.06
C GLU A 141 -15.92 -1.43 -20.31
N GLU A 142 -15.60 -0.92 -21.50
CA GLU A 142 -15.93 -1.56 -22.76
C GLU A 142 -14.68 -2.12 -23.43
N TYR A 143 -14.81 -3.33 -23.99
CA TYR A 143 -13.77 -4.01 -24.75
C TYR A 143 -14.24 -4.15 -26.19
N GLU A 144 -13.40 -3.75 -27.15
CA GLU A 144 -13.64 -4.04 -28.56
C GLU A 144 -13.37 -5.53 -28.79
N VAL A 145 -14.39 -6.27 -29.23
CA VAL A 145 -14.29 -7.72 -29.47
C VAL A 145 -14.02 -7.97 -30.96
N GLU A 146 -12.88 -8.56 -31.29
CA GLU A 146 -12.49 -8.81 -32.70
C GLU A 146 -13.46 -9.76 -33.42
N ALA A 147 -13.89 -10.84 -32.77
CA ALA A 147 -14.84 -11.79 -33.35
C ALA A 147 -15.52 -12.65 -32.28
N ILE A 148 -16.82 -12.94 -32.48
CA ILE A 148 -17.55 -13.92 -31.68
C ILE A 148 -17.34 -15.30 -32.30
N MET A 149 -16.46 -16.11 -31.72
CA MET A 149 -16.08 -17.42 -32.28
C MET A 149 -17.16 -18.50 -32.12
N GLY A 150 -18.13 -18.30 -31.22
CA GLY A 150 -19.16 -19.30 -30.94
C GLY A 150 -20.46 -18.67 -30.41
N HIS A 151 -21.43 -18.45 -31.31
CA HIS A 151 -22.79 -18.07 -30.93
C HIS A 151 -23.74 -19.25 -31.17
N ARG A 152 -24.41 -19.74 -30.12
CA ARG A 152 -25.44 -20.78 -30.23
C ARG A 152 -26.82 -20.16 -29.99
N PRO A 153 -27.65 -19.98 -31.04
CA PRO A 153 -28.97 -19.38 -30.88
C PRO A 153 -29.89 -20.31 -30.07
N LYS A 154 -30.67 -19.72 -29.15
CA LYS A 154 -31.72 -20.45 -28.42
C LYS A 154 -32.86 -20.77 -29.38
N LYS A 155 -33.35 -22.02 -29.36
CA LYS A 155 -34.59 -22.42 -30.02
C LYS A 155 -35.74 -21.64 -29.36
N GLN A 156 -36.42 -20.81 -30.14
CA GLN A 156 -37.66 -20.16 -29.70
C GLN A 156 -38.77 -21.23 -29.58
N PRO A 157 -39.68 -21.09 -28.61
CA PRO A 157 -40.77 -22.04 -28.37
C PRO A 157 -41.80 -22.06 -29.50
#